data_AF-A0A087EEG3-F1
#
_entry.id   AF-A0A087EEG3-F1
#
_cell.length_a   1.000
_cell.length_b   1.000
_cell.length_c   1.000
_cell.angle_alpha   90.00
_cell.angle_beta   90.00
_cell.angle_gamma   90.00
#
_symmetry.space_group_name_H-M   'P 1'
#
loop_
_entity.id
_entity.type
_entity.pdbx_description
1 polymer ?
#
loop_
_entity_poly.entity_id
_entity_poly.type
_entity_poly.pdbx_seq_one_letter_code
_entity_poly.pdbx_strand_id
1 'polypeptide(L)'
;MAIRVVDFKTVSAEGLESSPVAQALAGLRANESRYFFNKFKHTVVTVPAQEAPQIVQWVNAILQERDLEITDEPLEVSAFEVEGVVCAYVFYKSGLSINVLYSLESDGKRAVGFKLSDGMDVPASLEGKFKFARQRSKLAGTIRGSYFVIRGEYDTSTVLRAMPEV
;
A
#
# COMPACT_ATOMS: atom_id res chain seq x y z
N MET A 1 -6.35 17.86 -5.44
CA MET A 1 -6.03 16.43 -5.53
C MET A 1 -7.25 15.68 -6.03
N ALA A 2 -7.07 14.70 -6.90
CA ALA A 2 -8.13 13.78 -7.31
C ALA A 2 -8.34 12.71 -6.22
N ILE A 3 -9.21 13.01 -5.25
CA ILE A 3 -9.49 12.14 -4.10
C ILE A 3 -10.47 11.05 -4.52
N ARG A 4 -10.14 9.79 -4.22
CA ARG A 4 -10.98 8.63 -4.50
C ARG A 4 -11.29 7.87 -3.23
N VAL A 5 -12.57 7.84 -2.85
CA VAL A 5 -13.05 6.97 -1.78
C VAL A 5 -13.05 5.52 -2.27
N VAL A 6 -12.39 4.63 -1.52
CA VAL A 6 -12.32 3.22 -1.87
C VAL A 6 -13.54 2.48 -1.30
N ASP A 7 -14.61 2.37 -2.09
CA ASP A 7 -15.77 1.54 -1.75
C ASP A 7 -15.48 0.04 -1.99
N PHE A 8 -15.36 -0.73 -0.91
CA PHE A 8 -15.15 -2.17 -1.00
C PHE A 8 -16.41 -2.98 -1.32
N LYS A 9 -17.60 -2.36 -1.34
CA LYS A 9 -18.84 -2.99 -1.81
C LYS A 9 -18.94 -2.93 -3.33
N THR A 10 -18.40 -1.88 -3.94
CA THR A 10 -18.38 -1.64 -5.39
C THR A 10 -16.95 -1.44 -5.86
N VAL A 11 -16.25 -2.54 -6.16
CA VAL A 11 -14.84 -2.49 -6.55
C VAL A 11 -14.68 -1.70 -7.85
N SER A 12 -13.89 -0.61 -7.79
CA SER A 12 -13.58 0.25 -8.94
C SER A 12 -12.08 0.23 -9.24
N ALA A 13 -11.74 0.14 -10.53
CA ALA A 13 -10.38 0.23 -11.04
C ALA A 13 -9.92 1.67 -11.32
N GLU A 14 -10.71 2.67 -10.92
CA GLU A 14 -10.38 4.07 -11.14
C GLU A 14 -9.02 4.45 -10.50
N GLY A 15 -8.16 5.10 -11.28
CA GLY A 15 -6.78 5.45 -10.92
C GLY A 15 -5.78 4.30 -11.13
N LEU A 16 -6.23 3.10 -11.49
CA LEU A 16 -5.39 1.89 -11.65
C LEU A 16 -5.46 1.31 -13.07
N GLU A 17 -6.15 1.97 -14.00
CA GLU A 17 -6.53 1.46 -15.31
C GLU A 17 -5.33 1.16 -16.22
N SER A 18 -4.19 1.81 -15.97
CA SER A 18 -2.95 1.58 -16.71
C SER A 18 -2.22 0.30 -16.30
N SER A 19 -2.66 -0.37 -15.22
CA SER A 19 -2.13 -1.66 -14.81
C SER A 19 -2.64 -2.79 -15.71
N PRO A 20 -1.79 -3.73 -16.16
CA PRO A 20 -2.25 -4.92 -16.89
C PRO A 20 -3.14 -5.84 -16.03
N VAL A 21 -3.13 -5.67 -14.70
CA VAL A 21 -3.96 -6.42 -13.74
C VAL A 21 -4.88 -5.47 -12.96
N ALA A 22 -5.35 -4.39 -13.59
CA ALA A 22 -6.12 -3.32 -12.96
C ALA A 22 -7.28 -3.80 -12.05
N GLN A 23 -8.06 -4.78 -12.51
CA GLN A 23 -9.18 -5.33 -11.72
C GLN A 23 -8.70 -6.09 -10.47
N ALA A 24 -7.63 -6.87 -10.58
CA ALA A 24 -7.06 -7.59 -9.45
C ALA A 24 -6.43 -6.62 -8.43
N LEU A 25 -5.73 -5.58 -8.92
CA LEU A 25 -5.16 -4.52 -8.08
C LEU A 25 -6.25 -3.68 -7.39
N ALA A 26 -7.33 -3.36 -8.09
CA ALA A 26 -8.51 -2.71 -7.52
C ALA A 26 -9.16 -3.57 -6.43
N GLY A 27 -9.27 -4.87 -6.67
CA GLY A 27 -9.73 -5.85 -5.69
C GLY A 27 -8.84 -5.92 -4.45
N LEU A 28 -7.52 -5.85 -4.63
CA LEU A 28 -6.55 -5.78 -3.54
C LEU A 28 -6.72 -4.48 -2.74
N ARG A 29 -6.77 -3.31 -3.41
CA ARG A 29 -7.05 -2.00 -2.78
C ARG A 29 -8.35 -2.03 -1.97
N ALA A 30 -9.43 -2.59 -2.53
CA ALA A 30 -10.71 -2.76 -1.85
C ALA A 30 -10.63 -3.73 -0.65
N ASN A 31 -9.85 -4.81 -0.76
CA ASN A 31 -9.63 -5.73 0.34
C ASN A 31 -8.97 -5.06 1.55
N GLU A 32 -8.00 -4.18 1.30
CA GLU A 32 -7.36 -3.35 2.34
C GLU A 32 -8.37 -2.38 2.96
N SER A 33 -9.10 -1.63 2.13
CA SER A 33 -10.14 -0.70 2.61
C SER A 33 -11.17 -1.39 3.53
N ARG A 34 -11.64 -2.58 3.13
CA ARG A 34 -12.56 -3.39 3.95
C ARG A 34 -11.98 -3.75 5.32
N TYR A 35 -10.69 -4.10 5.40
CA TYR A 35 -10.05 -4.41 6.68
C TYR A 35 -10.09 -3.19 7.61
N PHE A 36 -9.70 -2.02 7.12
CA PHE A 36 -9.69 -0.79 7.92
C PHE A 36 -11.10 -0.36 8.33
N PHE A 37 -12.07 -0.48 7.44
CA PHE A 37 -13.46 -0.15 7.78
C PHE A 37 -14.04 -1.12 8.82
N ASN A 38 -13.81 -2.43 8.67
CA ASN A 38 -14.34 -3.41 9.61
C ASN A 38 -13.72 -3.25 11.00
N LYS A 39 -12.40 -3.06 11.07
CA LYS A 39 -11.65 -3.01 12.32
C LYS A 39 -11.68 -1.64 13.00
N PHE A 40 -11.49 -0.56 12.25
CA PHE A 40 -11.29 0.80 12.79
C PHE A 40 -12.39 1.80 12.38
N LYS A 41 -13.37 1.38 11.57
CA LYS A 41 -14.37 2.27 10.96
C LYS A 41 -13.76 3.40 10.12
N HIS A 42 -12.53 3.19 9.64
CA HIS A 42 -11.83 4.14 8.80
C HIS A 42 -12.16 3.91 7.32
N THR A 43 -12.52 4.98 6.62
CA THR A 43 -12.74 4.98 5.17
C THR A 43 -11.44 5.35 4.46
N VAL A 44 -10.85 4.39 3.75
CA VAL A 44 -9.61 4.61 3.00
C VAL A 44 -9.91 5.44 1.74
N VAL A 45 -9.05 6.43 1.49
CA VAL A 45 -9.01 7.19 0.25
C VAL A 45 -7.69 7.00 -0.47
N THR A 46 -7.69 7.14 -1.79
CA THR A 46 -6.45 7.25 -2.57
C THR A 46 -6.42 8.52 -3.40
N VAL A 47 -5.20 8.93 -3.76
CA VAL A 47 -4.91 10.02 -4.70
C VAL A 47 -3.86 9.55 -5.71
N PRO A 48 -3.78 10.15 -6.91
CA PRO A 48 -2.69 9.86 -7.84
C PRO A 48 -1.33 10.06 -7.17
N ALA A 49 -0.40 9.13 -7.38
CA ALA A 49 0.91 9.16 -6.76
C ALA A 49 1.70 10.45 -7.07
N GLN A 50 1.47 11.03 -8.25
CA GLN A 50 2.08 12.29 -8.69
C GLN A 50 1.61 13.51 -7.89
N GLU A 51 0.45 13.43 -7.24
CA GLU A 51 -0.07 14.50 -6.40
C GLU A 51 0.45 14.44 -4.95
N ALA A 52 0.97 13.27 -4.53
CA ALA A 52 1.57 13.06 -3.20
C ALA A 52 2.90 12.26 -3.28
N PRO A 53 3.89 12.74 -4.05
CA PRO A 53 5.15 12.01 -4.29
C PRO A 53 5.95 11.74 -3.01
N GLN A 54 5.77 12.57 -1.97
CA GLN A 54 6.40 12.40 -0.66
C GLN A 54 6.04 11.07 0.02
N ILE A 55 4.86 10.50 -0.24
CA ILE A 55 4.50 9.17 0.28
C ILE A 55 5.36 8.10 -0.39
N VAL A 56 5.52 8.19 -1.72
CA VAL A 56 6.37 7.27 -2.49
C VAL A 56 7.82 7.38 -2.04
N GLN A 57 8.33 8.61 -1.88
CA GLN A 57 9.70 8.87 -1.42
C GLN A 57 9.95 8.30 -0.03
N TRP A 58 8.99 8.48 0.90
CA TRP A 58 9.09 7.96 2.25
C TRP A 58 9.12 6.43 2.28
N VAL A 59 8.23 5.77 1.52
CA VAL A 59 8.26 4.30 1.37
C VAL A 59 9.60 3.85 0.77
N ASN A 60 10.09 4.52 -0.28
CA ASN A 60 11.37 4.18 -0.91
C ASN A 60 12.56 4.33 0.06
N ALA A 61 12.56 5.35 0.93
CA ALA A 61 13.58 5.53 1.95
C ALA A 61 13.60 4.37 2.97
N ILE A 62 12.43 3.86 3.35
CA ILE A 62 12.32 2.69 4.24
C ILE A 62 12.79 1.41 3.54
N LEU A 63 12.47 1.25 2.25
CA LEU A 63 12.88 0.10 1.45
C LEU A 63 14.40 -0.05 1.35
N GLN A 64 15.16 1.04 1.50
CA GLN A 64 16.63 0.99 1.55
C GLN A 64 17.18 0.18 2.73
N GLU A 65 16.42 -0.04 3.81
CA GLU A 65 16.84 -0.96 4.89
C GLU A 65 17.10 -2.39 4.39
N ARG A 66 16.59 -2.74 3.21
CA ARG A 66 16.71 -4.07 2.60
C ARG A 66 17.33 -4.04 1.21
N ASP A 67 17.97 -2.94 0.83
CA ASP A 67 18.57 -2.77 -0.49
C ASP A 67 17.55 -3.11 -1.60
N LEU A 68 16.36 -2.52 -1.46
CA LEU A 68 15.24 -2.69 -2.38
C LEU A 68 15.01 -1.41 -3.16
N GLU A 69 15.08 -1.53 -4.48
CA GLU A 69 14.72 -0.48 -5.42
C GLU A 69 13.49 -0.91 -6.21
N ILE A 70 12.42 -0.11 -6.15
CA ILE A 70 11.18 -0.36 -6.88
C ILE A 70 11.12 0.64 -8.02
N THR A 71 11.33 0.14 -9.24
CA THR A 71 11.32 0.94 -10.47
C THR A 71 9.95 0.97 -11.15
N ASP A 72 8.98 0.20 -10.64
CA ASP A 72 7.62 0.19 -11.15
C ASP A 72 6.96 1.57 -11.00
N GLU A 73 6.13 1.94 -11.96
CA GLU A 73 5.39 3.21 -11.95
C GLU A 73 4.35 3.22 -10.80
N PRO A 74 4.42 4.14 -9.82
CA PRO A 74 3.39 4.27 -8.80
C PRO A 74 2.16 4.96 -9.40
N LEU A 75 0.98 4.39 -9.19
CA LEU A 75 -0.28 4.90 -9.73
C LEU A 75 -1.05 5.71 -8.68
N GLU A 76 -1.31 5.10 -7.53
CA GLU A 76 -2.11 5.68 -6.46
C GLU A 76 -1.41 5.51 -5.10
N VAL A 77 -1.63 6.46 -4.21
CA VAL A 77 -1.13 6.42 -2.83
C VAL A 77 -2.22 6.72 -1.82
N SER A 78 -1.98 6.30 -0.58
CA SER A 78 -2.81 6.62 0.58
C SER A 78 -1.92 6.81 1.79
N ALA A 79 -2.31 7.68 2.70
CA ALA A 79 -1.80 7.71 4.06
C ALA A 79 -2.88 8.15 5.05
N PHE A 80 -2.85 7.58 6.25
CA PHE A 80 -3.76 7.95 7.34
C PHE A 80 -3.22 7.40 8.67
N GLU A 81 -3.74 7.92 9.77
CA GLU A 81 -3.47 7.39 11.10
C GLU A 81 -4.71 6.66 11.64
N VAL A 82 -4.50 5.47 12.22
CA VAL A 82 -5.51 4.76 13.00
C VAL A 82 -4.87 4.25 14.29
N GLU A 83 -5.48 4.57 15.43
CA GLU A 83 -5.05 4.09 16.75
C GLU A 83 -3.54 4.25 17.01
N GLY A 84 -2.95 5.41 16.68
CA GLY A 84 -1.52 5.69 16.88
C GLY A 84 -0.59 4.97 15.89
N VAL A 85 -1.12 4.42 14.79
CA VAL A 85 -0.35 3.78 13.72
C VAL A 85 -0.57 4.52 12.41
N VAL A 86 0.52 5.04 11.85
CA VAL A 86 0.51 5.61 10.49
C VAL A 86 0.54 4.47 9.49
N CYS A 87 -0.46 4.46 8.63
CA CYS A 87 -0.64 3.49 7.56
C CYS A 87 -0.45 4.21 6.23
N ALA A 88 0.55 3.79 5.45
CA ALA A 88 0.77 4.30 4.09
C ALA A 88 0.66 3.17 3.07
N TYR A 89 0.17 3.49 1.87
CA TYR A 89 0.08 2.57 0.74
C TYR A 89 0.61 3.23 -0.52
N VAL A 90 1.30 2.43 -1.34
CA VAL A 90 1.62 2.74 -2.74
C VAL A 90 1.12 1.57 -3.59
N PHE A 91 0.32 1.88 -4.61
CA PHE A 91 -0.17 0.92 -5.59
C PHE A 91 0.56 1.14 -6.91
N TYR A 92 1.28 0.13 -7.37
CA TYR A 92 2.12 0.21 -8.56
C TYR A 92 1.44 -0.42 -9.77
N LYS A 93 1.80 0.06 -10.95
CA LYS A 93 1.30 -0.41 -12.24
C LYS A 93 1.48 -1.91 -12.44
N SER A 94 2.53 -2.51 -11.91
CA SER A 94 2.78 -3.96 -11.99
C SER A 94 1.71 -4.81 -11.29
N GLY A 95 0.87 -4.22 -10.43
CA GLY A 95 -0.04 -4.96 -9.54
C GLY A 95 0.51 -5.14 -8.13
N LEU A 96 1.73 -4.67 -7.87
CA LEU A 96 2.32 -4.63 -6.54
C LEU A 96 1.63 -3.55 -5.69
N SER A 97 1.27 -3.90 -4.46
CA SER A 97 0.97 -2.94 -3.41
C SER A 97 2.04 -3.05 -2.33
N ILE A 98 2.62 -1.91 -1.96
CA ILE A 98 3.50 -1.80 -0.80
C ILE A 98 2.76 -1.00 0.25
N ASN A 99 2.73 -1.51 1.47
CA ASN A 99 2.18 -0.80 2.60
C ASN A 99 3.20 -0.66 3.71
N VAL A 100 3.09 0.41 4.49
CA VAL A 100 3.86 0.60 5.71
C VAL A 100 2.88 0.77 6.85
N LEU A 101 3.10 0.00 7.92
CA LEU A 101 2.45 0.21 9.20
C LEU A 101 3.53 0.72 10.15
N TYR A 102 3.37 1.96 10.64
CA TYR A 102 4.38 2.65 11.43
C TYR A 102 3.77 3.13 12.74
N SER A 103 4.02 2.38 13.82
CA SER A 103 3.60 2.78 15.16
C SER A 103 4.34 4.05 15.62
N LEU A 104 3.58 5.00 16.18
CA LEU A 104 4.10 6.25 16.75
C LEU A 104 4.70 6.05 18.14
N GLU A 105 4.28 5.00 18.85
CA GLU A 105 4.93 4.58 20.11
C GLU A 105 6.42 4.23 19.88
N SER A 106 7.25 4.52 20.88
CA SER A 106 8.71 4.37 20.81
C SER A 106 9.17 2.91 20.68
N ASP A 107 8.46 1.96 21.28
CA ASP A 107 8.69 0.51 21.18
C ASP A 107 7.68 -0.19 20.25
N GLY A 108 6.91 0.61 19.50
CA GLY A 108 5.85 0.14 18.65
C GLY A 108 6.32 -0.67 17.44
N LYS A 109 5.48 -1.60 16.97
CA LYS A 109 5.79 -2.42 15.80
C LYS A 109 5.70 -1.60 14.52
N ARG A 110 6.76 -1.68 13.70
CA ARG A 110 6.85 -1.02 12.39
C ARG A 110 7.21 -2.05 11.32
N ALA A 111 6.49 -2.05 10.20
CA ALA A 111 6.71 -3.04 9.15
C ALA A 111 6.35 -2.51 7.76
N VAL A 112 7.07 -3.00 6.76
CA VAL A 112 6.69 -2.92 5.35
C VAL A 112 6.02 -4.23 4.96
N GLY A 113 4.85 -4.15 4.35
CA GLY A 113 4.16 -5.26 3.71
C GLY A 113 4.24 -5.17 2.19
N PHE A 114 4.39 -6.32 1.54
CA PHE A 114 4.28 -6.50 0.10
C PHE A 114 3.05 -7.34 -0.20
N LYS A 115 2.23 -6.90 -1.15
CA LYS A 115 1.09 -7.66 -1.65
C LYS A 115 1.13 -7.68 -3.16
N LEU A 116 1.20 -8.89 -3.72
CA LEU A 116 1.10 -9.12 -5.15
C LEU A 116 -0.35 -9.46 -5.48
N SER A 117 -0.91 -8.74 -6.43
CA SER A 117 -2.24 -9.01 -6.98
C SER A 117 -2.33 -10.39 -7.63
N ASP A 118 -3.55 -10.85 -7.87
CA ASP A 118 -3.76 -12.09 -8.62
C ASP A 118 -3.27 -11.92 -10.07
N GLY A 119 -2.68 -12.98 -10.63
CA GLY A 119 -2.20 -13.01 -12.01
C GLY A 119 -0.90 -12.26 -12.32
N MET A 120 -0.26 -11.57 -11.37
CA MET A 120 1.06 -10.95 -11.61
C MET A 120 2.24 -11.89 -11.30
N ASP A 121 3.42 -11.62 -11.84
CA ASP A 121 4.65 -12.29 -11.40
C ASP A 121 5.27 -11.60 -10.17
N VAL A 122 6.24 -12.24 -9.53
CA VAL A 122 7.03 -11.58 -8.47
C VAL A 122 7.96 -10.58 -9.15
N PRO A 123 7.96 -9.28 -8.75
CA PRO A 123 8.88 -8.30 -9.32
C PRO A 123 10.34 -8.71 -9.11
N ALA A 124 11.21 -8.46 -10.09
CA ALA A 124 12.63 -8.81 -10.03
C ALA A 124 13.35 -8.25 -8.78
N SER A 125 12.92 -7.06 -8.31
CA SER A 125 13.43 -6.43 -7.10
C SER A 125 13.15 -7.23 -5.81
N LEU A 126 12.14 -8.12 -5.83
CA LEU A 126 11.69 -8.93 -4.69
C LEU A 126 11.98 -10.43 -4.88
N GLU A 127 12.34 -10.86 -6.09
CA GLU A 127 12.57 -12.26 -6.43
C GLU A 127 13.71 -12.85 -5.59
N GLY A 128 13.49 -14.03 -5.03
CA GLY A 128 14.45 -14.72 -4.15
C GLY A 128 14.69 -14.08 -2.78
N LYS A 129 14.33 -12.80 -2.58
CA LYS A 129 14.53 -12.07 -1.31
C LYS A 129 13.46 -12.40 -0.25
N PHE A 130 12.27 -12.80 -0.69
CA PHE A 130 11.12 -13.00 0.19
C PHE A 130 10.35 -14.30 -0.10
N LYS A 131 9.77 -14.88 0.95
CA LYS A 131 8.81 -15.98 0.84
C LYS A 131 7.39 -15.43 0.88
N PHE A 132 6.63 -15.64 -0.18
CA PHE A 132 5.27 -15.14 -0.30
C PHE A 132 4.23 -16.19 0.13
N ALA A 133 3.46 -15.88 1.16
CA ALA A 133 2.31 -16.67 1.59
C ALA A 133 1.09 -16.34 0.70
N ARG A 134 0.25 -17.34 0.42
CA ARG A 134 -0.96 -17.17 -0.39
C ARG A 134 -2.19 -17.07 0.51
N GLN A 135 -3.06 -16.11 0.20
CA GLN A 135 -4.38 -15.95 0.82
C GLN A 135 -5.43 -15.81 -0.28
N ARG A 136 -6.63 -16.35 -0.05
CA ARG A 136 -7.79 -16.12 -0.93
C ARG A 136 -8.63 -14.95 -0.43
N SER A 137 -9.08 -14.11 -1.35
CA SER A 137 -10.00 -13.00 -1.11
C SER A 137 -11.14 -13.05 -2.12
N LYS A 138 -12.37 -12.80 -1.64
CA LYS A 138 -13.53 -12.63 -2.53
C LYS A 138 -13.42 -11.38 -3.42
N LEU A 139 -12.65 -10.38 -2.98
CA LEU A 139 -12.49 -9.10 -3.70
C LEU A 139 -11.28 -9.13 -4.63
N ALA A 140 -10.20 -9.83 -4.26
CA ALA A 140 -8.90 -9.74 -4.90
C ALA A 140 -8.39 -11.05 -5.53
N GLY A 141 -9.19 -12.11 -5.54
CA GLY A 141 -8.72 -13.44 -5.95
C GLY A 141 -7.63 -13.96 -5.02
N THR A 142 -6.49 -14.38 -5.57
CA THR A 142 -5.32 -14.80 -4.79
C THR A 142 -4.39 -13.62 -4.50
N ILE A 143 -4.21 -13.30 -3.22
CA ILE A 143 -3.20 -12.35 -2.75
C ILE A 143 -1.96 -13.12 -2.32
N ARG A 144 -0.79 -12.70 -2.78
CA ARG A 144 0.50 -13.19 -2.26
C ARG A 144 1.13 -12.11 -1.39
N GLY A 145 1.34 -12.41 -0.12
CA GLY A 145 1.83 -11.47 0.88
C GLY A 145 3.21 -11.84 1.43
N SER A 146 4.04 -10.83 1.71
CA SER A 146 5.27 -10.94 2.49
C SER A 146 5.50 -9.63 3.27
N TYR A 147 6.48 -9.58 4.17
CA TYR A 147 6.80 -8.38 4.93
C TYR A 147 8.24 -8.39 5.45
N PHE A 148 8.70 -7.23 5.92
CA PHE A 148 9.85 -7.13 6.83
C PHE A 148 9.60 -6.06 7.91
N VAL A 149 10.33 -6.17 9.03
CA VAL A 149 10.25 -5.24 10.16
C VAL A 149 11.23 -4.08 9.94
N ILE A 150 10.75 -2.87 10.19
CA ILE A 150 11.51 -1.62 10.09
C ILE A 150 12.27 -1.41 11.39
N ARG A 151 13.54 -1.03 11.29
CA ARG A 151 14.38 -0.70 12.46
C ARG A 151 14.72 0.77 12.57
N GLY A 152 14.70 1.49 11.45
CA GLY A 152 14.97 2.92 11.41
C GLY A 152 13.82 3.76 11.97
N GLU A 153 14.14 5.03 12.17
CA GLU A 153 13.17 6.06 12.50
C GLU A 153 12.96 6.96 11.28
N TYR A 154 11.69 7.16 10.92
CA TYR A 154 11.30 7.92 9.75
C TYR A 154 10.21 8.91 10.14
N ASP A 155 10.35 10.16 9.70
CA ASP A 155 9.35 11.21 9.94
C ASP A 155 8.04 10.86 9.22
N THR A 156 6.97 10.69 9.99
CA THR A 156 5.63 10.41 9.47
C THR A 156 4.83 11.68 9.18
N SER A 157 5.26 12.85 9.68
CA SER A 157 4.50 14.09 9.56
C SER A 157 4.36 14.54 8.12
N THR A 158 5.40 14.35 7.31
CA THR A 158 5.41 14.66 5.88
C THR A 158 4.42 13.78 5.11
N VAL A 159 4.24 12.53 5.52
CA VAL A 159 3.31 11.57 4.90
C VAL A 159 1.86 11.87 5.27
N LEU A 160 1.58 12.20 6.53
CA LEU A 160 0.22 12.54 6.97
C LEU A 160 -0.27 13.86 6.34
N ARG A 161 0.61 14.87 6.25
CA ARG A 161 0.29 16.15 5.60
C ARG A 161 0.14 16.06 4.08
N ALA A 162 0.57 14.95 3.48
CA ALA A 162 0.46 14.72 2.05
C ALA A 162 -0.96 14.42 1.59
N MET A 163 -1.77 13.90 2.51
CA MET A 163 -3.15 13.51 2.21
C MET A 163 -4.09 14.65 2.57
N PRO A 164 -5.15 14.85 1.78
CA PRO A 164 -6.18 15.83 2.11
C PRO A 164 -6.96 15.36 3.34
N GLU A 165 -7.48 16.31 4.11
CA GLU A 165 -8.45 16.01 5.17
C GLU A 165 -9.75 15.51 4.51
N VAL A 166 -10.26 14.36 4.98
CA VAL A 166 -11.46 13.71 4.45
C VAL A 166 -12.39 13.29 5.57
#